data_AF-A0A2G2L8G5-F1
#
_entry.id   AF-A0A2G2L8G5-F1
#
_cell.length_a   1.000
_cell.length_b   1.000
_cell.length_c   1.000
_cell.angle_alpha   90.00
_cell.angle_beta   90.00
_cell.angle_gamma   90.00
#
_symmetry.space_group_name_H-M   'P 1'
#
loop_
_entity.id
_entity.type
_entity.pdbx_description
1 polymer ?
#
loop_
_entity_poly.entity_id
_entity_poly.type
_entity_poly.pdbx_seq_one_letter_code
_entity_poly.pdbx_strand_id
1 'polypeptide(L)'
;MAVKNERITILASTEFKAFLHGEATNEGVSVSELIRERCMKPATSTKDEELLKALVEQVNISTSKARNSLSKGLRDANKVLKELKASRVAS
;
A
#
# COMPACT_ATOMS: atom_id res chain seq x y z
N MET A 1 23.14 -3.62 29.74
CA MET A 1 22.32 -3.54 30.95
C MET A 1 20.95 -4.11 30.63
N ALA A 2 20.48 -5.13 31.35
CA ALA A 2 19.14 -5.68 31.14
C ALA A 2 18.11 -4.63 31.56
N VAL A 3 17.35 -4.10 30.59
CA VAL A 3 16.27 -3.14 30.85
C VAL A 3 15.27 -3.82 31.77
N LYS A 4 15.18 -3.38 33.02
CA LYS A 4 14.19 -3.87 33.98
C LYS A 4 12.83 -3.34 33.55
N ASN A 5 12.01 -4.21 32.97
CA ASN A 5 10.65 -3.86 32.59
C ASN A 5 9.75 -3.78 33.84
N GLU A 6 8.94 -2.72 33.93
CA GLU A 6 7.91 -2.60 34.95
C GLU A 6 6.70 -3.48 34.60
N ARG A 7 6.08 -4.08 35.62
CA ARG A 7 4.88 -4.92 35.45
C ARG A 7 3.64 -4.07 35.70
N ILE A 8 2.71 -4.12 34.75
CA ILE A 8 1.37 -3.54 34.89
C ILE A 8 0.35 -4.68 35.08
N THR A 9 -0.63 -4.45 35.95
CA THR A 9 -1.79 -5.34 36.11
C THR A 9 -3.00 -4.64 35.52
N ILE A 10 -3.64 -5.27 34.53
CA ILE A 10 -4.83 -4.75 33.87
C ILE A 10 -6.03 -5.55 34.38
N LEU A 11 -7.00 -4.87 34.97
CA LEU A 11 -8.29 -5.47 35.29
C LEU A 11 -9.13 -5.47 34.00
N ALA A 12 -9.48 -6.67 33.54
CA ALA A 12 -10.18 -6.91 32.29
C ALA A 12 -11.44 -7.74 32.55
N SER A 13 -12.50 -7.53 31.76
CA SER A 13 -13.63 -8.46 31.74
C SER A 13 -13.20 -9.81 31.15
N THR A 14 -13.95 -10.87 31.49
CA THR A 14 -13.70 -12.22 30.95
C THR A 14 -13.74 -12.23 29.41
N GLU A 15 -14.68 -11.49 28.83
CA GLU A 15 -14.82 -11.33 27.38
C GLU A 15 -13.61 -10.62 26.77
N PHE A 16 -13.14 -9.54 27.39
CA PHE A 16 -11.98 -8.81 26.89
C PHE A 16 -10.69 -9.64 26.98
N LYS A 17 -10.55 -10.45 28.04
CA LYS A 17 -9.43 -11.40 28.15
C LYS A 17 -9.47 -12.46 27.04
N ALA A 18 -10.64 -13.02 26.75
CA ALA A 18 -10.81 -13.99 25.66
C ALA A 18 -10.49 -13.37 24.29
N PHE A 19 -10.96 -12.14 24.06
CA PHE A 19 -10.65 -11.36 22.86
C PHE A 19 -9.14 -11.18 22.67
N LEU A 20 -8.43 -10.69 23.70
CA LEU A 20 -6.98 -10.49 23.63
C LEU A 20 -6.22 -11.79 23.35
N HIS A 21 -6.66 -12.91 23.93
CA HIS A 21 -6.07 -14.22 23.64
C HIS A 21 -6.33 -14.66 22.20
N GLY A 22 -7.53 -14.41 21.66
CA GLY A 22 -7.86 -14.71 20.26
C GLY A 22 -6.99 -13.92 19.29
N GLU A 23 -6.91 -12.61 19.48
CA GLU A 23 -6.09 -11.72 18.65
C GLU A 23 -4.61 -12.09 18.71
N ALA A 24 -4.09 -12.37 19.91
CA ALA A 24 -2.70 -12.78 20.11
C ALA A 24 -2.41 -14.12 19.41
N THR A 25 -3.37 -15.06 19.42
CA THR A 25 -3.24 -16.35 18.71
C THR A 25 -3.27 -16.16 17.19
N ASN A 26 -4.14 -15.29 16.68
CA ASN A 26 -4.24 -15.00 15.25
C ASN A 26 -2.96 -14.35 14.70
N GLU A 27 -2.37 -13.43 15.46
CA GLU A 27 -1.13 -12.75 15.10
C GLU A 27 0.14 -13.56 15.47
N GLY A 28 -0.01 -14.69 16.18
CA GLY A 28 1.10 -15.56 16.59
C GLY A 28 2.04 -14.96 17.65
N VAL A 29 1.56 -13.96 18.41
CA VAL A 29 2.35 -13.19 19.39
C VAL A 29 1.81 -13.39 20.81
N SER A 30 2.57 -12.96 21.83
CA SER A 30 2.06 -12.97 23.21
C SER A 30 1.06 -11.83 23.44
N VAL A 31 0.10 -12.02 24.36
CA VAL A 31 -0.88 -10.97 24.72
C VAL A 31 -0.19 -9.68 25.17
N SER A 32 0.92 -9.78 25.92
CA SER A 32 1.68 -8.60 26.34
C SER A 32 2.37 -7.89 25.17
N GLU A 33 2.77 -8.63 24.15
CA GLU A 33 3.37 -8.08 22.94
C GLU A 33 2.33 -7.41 22.06
N LEU A 34 1.17 -8.06 21.86
CA LEU A 34 0.01 -7.48 21.21
C LEU A 34 -0.38 -6.13 21.82
N ILE A 35 -0.48 -6.07 23.16
CA ILE A 35 -0.81 -4.82 23.88
C ILE A 35 0.28 -3.76 23.66
N ARG A 36 1.56 -4.14 23.74
CA ARG A 36 2.67 -3.21 23.50
C ARG A 36 2.66 -2.67 22.07
N GLU A 37 2.46 -3.53 21.08
CA GLU A 37 2.41 -3.12 19.68
C GLU A 37 1.26 -2.15 19.44
N ARG A 38 0.06 -2.45 19.93
CA ARG A 38 -1.11 -1.57 19.75
C ARG A 38 -0.99 -0.25 20.51
N CYS A 39 -0.39 -0.24 21.71
CA CYS A 39 -0.24 0.99 22.51
C CYS A 39 0.96 1.85 22.08
N MET A 40 2.07 1.24 21.64
CA MET A 40 3.27 1.98 21.22
C MET A 40 3.27 2.31 19.72
N LYS A 41 2.53 1.56 18.91
CA LYS A 41 2.24 1.86 17.50
C LYS A 41 0.71 2.04 17.36
N PRO A 42 0.14 3.13 17.87
CA PRO A 42 -1.28 3.42 17.69
C PRO A 42 -1.57 3.62 16.20
N ALA A 43 -1.93 2.53 15.51
CA ALA A 43 -2.38 2.45 14.12
C ALA A 43 -1.94 3.61 13.21
N THR A 44 -0.63 3.89 13.13
CA THR A 44 -0.07 4.74 12.08
C THR A 44 0.19 3.82 10.90
N SER A 45 -0.85 3.57 10.12
CA SER A 45 -0.84 2.72 8.92
C SER A 45 -0.37 1.29 9.19
N THR A 46 -1.25 0.31 9.03
CA THR A 46 -0.76 -1.08 9.00
C THR A 46 0.30 -1.22 7.90
N LYS A 47 1.28 -2.12 8.05
CA LYS A 47 2.27 -2.38 6.99
C LYS A 47 1.59 -2.65 5.63
N ASP A 48 0.43 -3.28 5.69
CA ASP A 48 -0.42 -3.57 4.53
C ASP A 48 -0.99 -2.29 3.89
N GLU A 49 -1.39 -1.30 4.70
CA GLU A 49 -1.82 0.01 4.19
C GLU A 49 -0.66 0.79 3.55
N GLU A 50 0.57 0.70 4.08
CA GLU A 50 1.75 1.31 3.47
C GLU A 50 2.09 0.65 2.13
N LEU A 51 2.07 -0.69 2.09
CA LEU A 51 2.25 -1.48 0.87
C LEU A 51 1.18 -1.17 -0.16
N LEU A 52 -0.09 -1.07 0.26
CA LEU A 52 -1.21 -0.74 -0.63
C LEU A 52 -1.03 0.66 -1.21
N LYS A 53 -0.63 1.64 -0.40
CA LYS A 53 -0.38 3.01 -0.86
C LYS A 53 0.74 3.06 -1.90
N ALA A 54 1.85 2.37 -1.65
CA ALA A 54 2.97 2.28 -2.59
C ALA A 54 2.56 1.61 -3.92
N LEU A 55 1.72 0.57 -3.86
CA LEU A 55 1.20 -0.11 -5.04
C LEU A 55 0.30 0.81 -5.87
N VAL A 56 -0.62 1.54 -5.22
CA VAL A 56 -1.52 2.51 -5.88
C VAL A 56 -0.72 3.61 -6.57
N GLU A 57 0.32 4.13 -5.91
CA GLU A 57 1.22 5.13 -6.52
C GLU A 57 1.90 4.58 -7.77
N GLN A 58 2.44 3.37 -7.71
CA GLN A 58 3.11 2.75 -8.85
C GLN A 58 2.16 2.46 -10.03
N VAL A 59 0.92 2.07 -9.76
CA VAL A 59 -0.13 1.89 -10.78
C VAL A 59 -0.44 3.22 -11.45
N ASN A 60 -0.59 4.30 -10.69
CA ASN A 60 -0.86 5.64 -11.24
C ASN A 60 0.27 6.14 -12.13
N ILE A 61 1.52 5.98 -11.69
CA ILE A 61 2.71 6.35 -12.48
C ILE A 61 2.75 5.54 -13.79
N SER A 62 2.57 4.23 -13.70
CA SER A 62 2.61 3.33 -14.86
C SER A 62 1.49 3.64 -15.86
N THR A 63 0.28 3.91 -15.37
CA THR A 63 -0.87 4.26 -16.20
C THR A 63 -0.68 5.60 -16.90
N SER A 64 -0.15 6.60 -16.18
CA SER A 64 0.18 7.92 -16.75
C SER A 64 1.23 7.78 -17.87
N LYS A 65 2.29 6.99 -17.63
CA LYS A 65 3.33 6.72 -18.62
C LYS A 65 2.77 6.02 -19.86
N ALA A 66 1.94 4.99 -19.68
CA ALA A 66 1.31 4.27 -20.78
C ALA A 66 0.40 5.19 -21.62
N ARG A 67 -0.41 6.02 -20.96
CA ARG A 67 -1.28 7.01 -21.62
C ARG A 67 -0.48 8.02 -22.44
N ASN A 68 0.63 8.51 -21.91
CA ASN A 68 1.50 9.46 -22.59
C ASN A 68 2.18 8.83 -23.82
N SER A 69 2.70 7.61 -23.68
CA SER A 69 3.30 6.87 -24.80
C SER A 69 2.28 6.59 -25.91
N LEU A 70 1.06 6.15 -25.55
CA LEU A 70 -0.01 5.92 -26.53
C LEU A 70 -0.40 7.20 -27.27
N SER A 71 -0.59 8.30 -26.53
CA SER A 71 -0.95 9.60 -27.11
C SER A 71 0.15 10.15 -28.02
N LYS A 72 1.42 9.86 -27.73
CA LYS A 72 2.54 10.18 -28.62
C LYS A 72 2.51 9.31 -29.88
N GLY A 73 2.39 7.98 -29.73
CA GLY A 73 2.33 7.05 -30.85
C GLY A 73 1.19 7.35 -31.83
N LEU A 74 0.00 7.70 -31.31
CA LEU A 74 -1.13 8.14 -32.13
C LEU A 74 -0.84 9.42 -32.92
N ARG A 75 -0.17 10.40 -32.30
CA ARG A 75 0.22 11.64 -32.99
C ARG A 75 1.24 11.37 -34.09
N ASP A 76 2.24 10.55 -33.80
CA ASP A 76 3.29 10.20 -34.75
C ASP A 76 2.70 9.41 -35.94
N ALA A 77 1.83 8.42 -35.68
CA ALA A 77 1.14 7.66 -36.73
C ALA A 77 0.25 8.55 -37.61
N ASN A 78 -0.51 9.48 -37.00
CA ASN A 78 -1.33 10.42 -37.75
C ASN A 78 -0.49 11.39 -38.60
N LYS A 79 0.68 11.82 -38.10
CA LYS A 79 1.61 12.65 -38.86
C LYS A 79 2.11 11.91 -40.10
N VAL A 80 2.55 10.68 -39.95
CA VAL A 80 3.00 9.82 -41.07
C VAL A 80 1.87 9.59 -42.07
N LEU A 81 0.65 9.29 -41.62
CA LEU A 81 -0.51 9.13 -42.50
C LEU A 81 -0.80 10.42 -43.30
N LYS A 82 -0.64 11.60 -42.69
CA LYS A 82 -0.83 12.88 -43.37
C LYS A 82 0.24 13.12 -44.43
N GLU A 83 1.50 12.81 -44.12
CA GLU A 83 2.63 12.91 -45.07
C GLU A 83 2.47 11.94 -46.26
N LEU A 84 2.05 10.70 -46.01
CA LEU A 84 1.74 9.72 -47.06
C LEU A 84 0.58 10.15 -47.96
N LYS A 85 -0.45 10.78 -47.40
CA LYS A 85 -1.56 11.34 -48.19
C LYS A 85 -1.12 12.53 -49.04
N ALA A 86 -0.32 13.43 -48.48
CA ALA A 86 0.19 14.61 -49.19
C ALA A 86 1.10 14.23 -50.36
N SER A 87 2.00 13.26 -50.17
CA SER A 87 2.88 12.75 -51.22
C SER A 87 2.13 12.03 -52.35
N ARG A 88 1.03 11.33 -52.03
CA ARG A 88 0.17 10.68 -53.05
C ARG A 88 -0.62 11.68 -53.92
N VAL A 89 -0.95 12.88 -53.42
CA VAL A 89 -1.69 13.91 -54.18
C VAL A 89 -0.75 14.77 -55.05
N ALA A 90 0.56 14.76 -54.76
CA ALA A 90 1.58 15.52 -55.49
C ALA A 90 2.29 14.73 -56.61
N SER A 91 2.04 13.41 -56.72
CA SER A 91 2.38 12.57 -57.87
C SER A 91 1.17 12.41 -58.78
#